data_AF-A0A226RTX4-F1
#
_entry.id   AF-A0A226RTX4-F1
#
_cell.length_a   1.000
_cell.length_b   1.000
_cell.length_c   1.000
_cell.angle_alpha   90.00
_cell.angle_beta   90.00
_cell.angle_gamma   90.00
#
_symmetry.space_group_name_H-M   'P 1'
#
loop_
_entity.id
_entity.type
_entity.pdbx_description
1 polymer ?
#
loop_
_entity_poly.entity_id
_entity_poly.type
_entity_poly.pdbx_seq_one_letter_code
_entity_poly.pdbx_strand_id
1 'polypeptide(L)' 'MKSKLKKLFNSWLFCMIITNIVIILIITIWNLYHCYGMMIYGDSFAEATKFFWEVEIIDSAVALSVFNIYAIIRKFIKK' A
#
# COMPACT_ATOMS: atom_id res chain seq x y z
N MET A 1 -23.16 -13.77 -17.53
CA MET A 1 -22.52 -13.34 -16.26
C MET A 1 -21.00 -13.54 -16.23
N LYS A 2 -20.47 -14.71 -16.61
CA LYS A 2 -19.01 -14.99 -16.62
C LYS A 2 -18.16 -14.02 -17.47
N SER A 3 -18.68 -13.47 -18.57
CA SER A 3 -17.91 -12.56 -19.45
C SER A 3 -17.69 -11.16 -18.87
N LYS A 4 -18.69 -10.57 -18.18
CA LYS A 4 -18.57 -9.25 -17.53
C LYS A 4 -17.58 -9.30 -16.36
N LEU A 5 -17.64 -10.38 -15.57
CA LEU A 5 -16.73 -10.61 -14.46
C LEU A 5 -15.28 -10.71 -14.96
N LYS A 6 -15.03 -11.53 -16.01
CA LYS A 6 -13.70 -11.66 -16.63
C LYS A 6 -13.18 -10.32 -17.18
N LYS A 7 -14.05 -9.47 -17.73
CA LYS A 7 -13.70 -8.13 -18.23
C LYS A 7 -13.34 -7.16 -17.09
N LEU A 8 -13.99 -7.27 -15.94
CA LEU A 8 -13.67 -6.50 -14.73
C LEU A 8 -12.29 -6.90 -14.19
N PHE A 9 -12.05 -8.19 -13.99
CA PHE A 9 -10.77 -8.74 -13.50
C PHE A 9 -9.58 -8.40 -14.42
N ASN A 10 -9.83 -8.27 -15.73
CA ASN A 10 -8.81 -7.88 -16.70
C ASN A 10 -8.74 -6.36 -16.93
N SER A 11 -9.53 -5.56 -16.21
CA SER A 11 -9.48 -4.11 -16.39
C SER A 11 -8.24 -3.54 -15.70
N TRP A 12 -7.55 -2.62 -16.37
CA TRP A 12 -6.38 -1.93 -15.82
C TRP A 12 -6.67 -1.29 -14.47
N LEU A 13 -7.89 -0.75 -14.28
CA LEU A 13 -8.30 -0.15 -13.01
C LEU A 13 -8.41 -1.19 -11.89
N PHE A 14 -8.96 -2.38 -12.18
CA PHE A 14 -9.02 -3.44 -11.19
C PHE A 14 -7.61 -3.93 -10.81
N CYS A 15 -6.71 -4.11 -11.79
CA CYS A 15 -5.33 -4.46 -11.51
C CYS A 15 -4.64 -3.41 -10.61
N MET A 16 -4.85 -2.13 -10.88
CA MET A 16 -4.34 -1.03 -10.04
C MET A 16 -4.81 -1.11 -8.59
N ILE A 17 -6.10 -1.37 -8.37
CA ILE A 17 -6.68 -1.49 -7.02
C ILE A 17 -6.00 -2.65 -6.27
N ILE A 18 -5.89 -3.82 -6.91
CA ILE A 18 -5.24 -4.98 -6.29
C ILE A 18 -3.77 -4.69 -5.98
N THR A 19 -3.03 -4.07 -6.90
CA THR A 19 -1.63 -3.72 -6.65
C THR A 19 -1.49 -2.72 -5.50
N ASN A 20 -2.35 -1.72 -5.39
CA ASN A 20 -2.34 -0.78 -4.28
C ASN A 20 -2.60 -1.46 -2.94
N ILE A 21 -3.54 -2.42 -2.89
CA ILE A 21 -3.80 -3.22 -1.68
C ILE A 21 -2.54 -4.01 -1.29
N VAL A 22 -1.87 -4.64 -2.26
CA VAL A 22 -0.63 -5.39 -2.00
C VAL A 22 0.50 -4.47 -1.50
N ILE A 23 0.65 -3.28 -2.09
CA ILE A 23 1.64 -2.29 -1.64
C ILE A 23 1.38 -1.91 -0.18
N ILE A 24 0.12 -1.57 0.17
CA ILE A 24 -0.26 -1.24 1.54
C ILE A 24 0.07 -2.40 2.47
N LEU A 25 -0.34 -3.64 2.15
CA LEU A 25 -0.07 -4.80 3.00
C LEU A 25 1.41 -5.02 3.29
N ILE A 26 2.28 -4.83 2.28
CA ILE A 26 3.73 -4.98 2.46
C ILE A 26 4.26 -3.89 3.41
N ILE A 27 3.82 -2.64 3.21
CA ILE A 27 4.21 -1.51 4.07
C ILE A 27 3.71 -1.72 5.50
N THR A 28 2.45 -2.13 5.67
CA THR A 28 1.87 -2.43 6.98
C THR A 28 2.70 -3.48 7.73
N ILE A 29 3.08 -4.58 7.07
CA ILE A 29 3.89 -5.64 7.69
C ILE A 29 5.27 -5.12 8.10
N TRP A 30 5.91 -4.33 7.23
CA TRP A 30 7.19 -3.69 7.50
C TRP A 30 7.11 -2.75 8.72
N ASN A 31 6.12 -1.88 8.73
CA ASN A 31 5.92 -0.90 9.80
C ASN A 31 5.52 -1.55 11.11
N LEU A 32 4.73 -2.63 11.09
CA LEU A 32 4.42 -3.43 12.27
C LEU A 32 5.70 -3.97 12.90
N TYR A 33 6.58 -4.59 12.09
CA TYR A 33 7.83 -5.16 12.58
C TYR A 33 8.73 -4.10 13.21
N HIS A 34 8.91 -2.95 12.55
CA HIS A 34 9.81 -1.90 13.03
C HIS A 34 9.25 -1.10 14.21
N CYS A 35 7.96 -0.71 14.17
CA CYS A 35 7.38 0.15 15.20
C CYS A 35 7.10 -0.62 16.48
N TYR A 36 6.51 -1.81 16.39
CA TYR A 36 6.25 -2.64 17.59
C TYR A 36 7.50 -3.35 18.09
N GLY A 37 8.54 -3.52 17.25
CA GLY A 37 9.85 -3.98 17.69
C GLY A 37 10.49 -3.05 18.73
N MET A 38 10.16 -1.75 18.72
CA MET A 38 10.66 -0.79 19.70
C MET A 38 10.18 -1.06 21.13
N MET A 39 9.07 -1.78 21.29
CA MET A 39 8.57 -2.19 22.61
C MET A 39 9.57 -3.10 23.35
N ILE A 40 10.47 -3.78 22.64
CA ILE A 40 11.56 -4.57 23.26
C ILE A 40 12.54 -3.67 24.02
N TYR A 41 12.67 -2.40 23.60
CA TYR A 41 13.58 -1.42 24.19
C TYR A 41 12.91 -0.54 25.26
N GLY A 42 11.64 -0.80 25.62
CA GLY A 42 10.96 -0.16 26.72
C GLY A 42 9.87 0.84 26.34
N ASP A 43 9.62 1.06 25.04
CA ASP A 43 8.52 1.91 24.57
C ASP A 43 7.16 1.32 24.96
N SER A 44 6.22 2.17 25.34
CA SER A 44 4.86 1.72 25.65
C SER A 44 4.10 1.30 24.40
N PHE A 45 3.12 0.40 24.54
CA PHE A 45 2.23 0.03 23.43
C PHE A 45 1.55 1.26 22.80
N ALA A 46 1.18 2.26 23.61
CA ALA A 46 0.55 3.49 23.13
C ALA A 46 1.49 4.33 22.25
N GLU A 47 2.76 4.47 22.64
CA GLU A 47 3.78 5.17 21.85
C GLU A 47 4.08 4.42 20.55
N ALA A 48 4.27 3.11 20.61
CA ALA A 48 4.50 2.27 19.44
C ALA A 48 3.32 2.31 18.44
N THR A 49 2.07 2.27 18.94
CA THR A 49 0.87 2.40 18.10
C THR A 49 0.76 3.78 17.47
N LYS A 50 1.05 4.85 18.21
CA LYS A 50 1.05 6.21 17.67
C LYS A 50 2.08 6.34 16.55
N PHE A 51 3.31 5.90 16.80
CA PHE A 51 4.38 5.97 15.84
C PHE A 51 4.10 5.11 14.59
N PHE A 52 3.54 3.92 14.78
CA PHE A 52 3.08 3.06 13.69
C PHE A 52 2.14 3.80 12.73
N TRP A 53 1.10 4.46 13.24
CA TRP A 53 0.14 5.15 12.37
C TRP A 53 0.73 6.38 11.67
N GLU A 54 1.64 7.11 12.33
CA GLU A 54 2.34 8.25 11.73
C GLU A 54 3.20 7.79 10.53
N VAL A 55 3.97 6.72 10.70
CA VAL A 55 4.83 6.15 9.64
C VAL A 55 3.99 5.48 8.55
N GLU A 56 2.95 4.72 8.93
CA GLU A 56 2.07 4.00 7.99
C GLU A 56 1.42 4.95 6.97
N ILE A 57 0.94 6.11 7.43
CA ILE A 57 0.33 7.11 6.57
C ILE A 57 1.36 7.68 5.59
N ILE A 58 2.56 8.03 6.07
CA ILE A 58 3.61 8.66 5.26
C ILE A 58 4.12 7.67 4.20
N ASP A 59 4.52 6.46 4.61
CA ASP A 59 5.10 5.47 3.71
C ASP A 59 4.08 5.02 2.66
N SER A 60 2.83 4.78 3.08
CA SER A 60 1.75 4.44 2.15
C SER A 60 1.49 5.58 1.16
N ALA A 61 1.43 6.83 1.61
CA ALA A 61 1.19 7.98 0.74
C ALA A 61 2.29 8.13 -0.31
N VAL A 62 3.56 7.99 0.08
CA VAL A 62 4.70 8.08 -0.84
C VAL A 62 4.66 6.93 -1.84
N ALA A 63 4.57 5.68 -1.37
CA ALA A 63 4.62 4.50 -2.23
C ALA A 63 3.46 4.47 -3.24
N LEU A 64 2.23 4.74 -2.78
CA LEU A 64 1.05 4.79 -3.64
C LEU A 64 1.15 5.93 -4.64
N SER A 65 1.65 7.10 -4.24
CA SER A 65 1.81 8.24 -5.16
C SER A 65 2.79 7.91 -6.28
N VAL A 66 3.98 7.40 -5.94
CA VAL A 66 5.01 7.02 -6.92
C VAL A 66 4.48 5.94 -7.87
N PHE A 67 3.90 4.87 -7.33
CA PHE A 67 3.40 3.76 -8.13
C PHE A 67 2.25 4.20 -9.05
N ASN A 68 1.26 4.93 -8.53
CA ASN A 68 0.10 5.35 -9.32
C ASN A 68 0.49 6.35 -10.41
N ILE A 69 1.37 7.31 -10.12
CA ILE A 69 1.88 8.25 -11.13
C ILE A 69 2.60 7.48 -12.24
N TYR A 70 3.51 6.57 -11.89
CA TYR A 70 4.21 5.75 -12.88
C TYR A 70 3.24 4.92 -13.74
N ALA A 71 2.26 4.26 -13.11
CA ALA A 71 1.30 3.43 -13.81
C ALA A 71 0.42 4.26 -14.77
N ILE A 72 0.01 5.45 -14.36
CA ILE A 72 -0.74 6.40 -15.19
C ILE A 72 0.11 6.84 -16.38
N ILE A 73 1.32 7.33 -16.14
CA ILE A 73 2.25 7.78 -17.21
C ILE A 73 2.45 6.66 -18.23
N ARG A 74 2.74 5.45 -17.76
CA ARG A 74 2.97 4.29 -18.64
C ARG A 74 1.74 3.94 -19.48
N LYS A 75 0.53 4.09 -18.94
CA LYS A 75 -0.72 3.89 -19.67
C LYS A 75 -0.94 4.94 -20.76
N PHE A 76 -0.49 6.17 -20.56
CA PHE A 76 -0.58 7.23 -21.57
C PHE A 76 0.51 7.14 -22.63
N ILE A 77 1.73 6.72 -22.27
CA ILE A 77 2.84 6.54 -23.24
C ILE A 77 2.64 5.31 -24.12
N LYS A 78 2.07 4.21 -23.58
CA LYS A 78 1.82 2.97 -24.34
C LYS A 78 0.44 2.91 -25.01
N LYS A 79 -0.28 4.03 -25.03
CA LYS A 79 -1.49 4.19 -25.84
C LYS A 79 -1.11 4.54 -27.26
#